data_AF-A0AAN6KSM3-F1
#
_entry.id   AF-A0AAN6KSM3-F1
#
_cell.length_a   1.000
_cell.length_b   1.000
_cell.length_c   1.000
_cell.angle_alpha   90.00
_cell.angle_beta   90.00
_cell.angle_gamma   90.00
#
_symmetry.space_group_name_H-M   'P 1'
#
loop_
_entity.id
_entity.type
_entity.pdbx_description
1 polymer ?
#
loop_
_entity_poly.entity_id
_entity_poly.type
_entity_poly.pdbx_seq_one_letter_code
_entity_poly.pdbx_strand_id
1 'polypeptide(L)'
;MSPSVRLVVLAVFAVSALCLDLDISNQTSIKQAAAIIASGLYEYHNTSSTAGLFNQPEPWFWWLSGAGWTALIDYTAYTNDTTYVSDIHTALSQNLGSNYDFVPAEQSGWEANDDQVHWVYSALTAMEYGFPPLPCKAAFNNTVGNCTKSWQAIAVHAFEDFVTRWNLDSQTCGGGLKWQYDPTAKGWTYKNSVSNAGFFQTAARLARYTGNETYTDWATKIWNWSVTSGLVGSGYHVYDGSSDGDGANCSSVDHDEWS
;
A
#
# COMPACT_ATOMS: atom_id res chain seq x y z
N MET A 1 -26.89 -62.03 37.32
CA MET A 1 -26.28 -61.46 36.10
C MET A 1 -26.73 -60.01 36.00
N SER A 2 -25.83 -59.07 36.26
CA SER A 2 -26.10 -57.63 36.28
C SER A 2 -25.65 -57.03 34.95
N PRO A 3 -26.47 -56.24 34.23
CA PRO A 3 -25.99 -55.48 33.10
C PRO A 3 -25.51 -54.11 33.59
N SER A 4 -24.20 -53.92 33.53
CA SER A 4 -23.53 -52.64 33.78
C SER A 4 -23.90 -51.66 32.67
N VAL A 5 -24.79 -50.71 32.94
CA VAL A 5 -25.07 -49.59 32.03
C VAL A 5 -23.89 -48.63 32.10
N ARG A 6 -23.04 -48.63 31.08
CA ARG A 6 -22.01 -47.58 30.89
C ARG A 6 -22.69 -46.34 30.33
N LEU A 7 -22.80 -45.30 31.16
CA LEU A 7 -23.18 -43.96 30.73
C LEU A 7 -22.00 -43.37 29.95
N VAL A 8 -22.14 -43.25 28.62
CA VAL A 8 -21.19 -42.48 27.79
C VAL A 8 -21.62 -41.02 27.88
N VAL A 9 -20.86 -40.21 28.63
CA VAL A 9 -21.03 -38.75 28.63
C VAL A 9 -20.35 -38.23 27.36
N LEU A 10 -21.16 -37.89 26.35
CA LEU A 10 -20.70 -37.09 25.21
C LEU A 10 -20.51 -35.65 25.70
N ALA A 11 -19.27 -35.25 25.98
CA ALA A 11 -18.94 -33.84 26.15
C ALA A 11 -19.04 -33.16 24.78
N VAL A 12 -20.15 -32.48 24.53
CA VAL A 12 -20.29 -31.55 23.41
C VAL A 12 -19.37 -30.36 23.74
N PHE A 13 -18.17 -30.35 23.17
CA PHE A 13 -17.39 -29.12 23.07
C PHE A 13 -18.15 -28.20 22.13
N ALA A 14 -19.02 -27.35 22.68
CA ALA A 14 -19.49 -26.17 21.97
C ALA A 14 -18.24 -25.33 21.69
N VAL A 15 -17.75 -25.39 20.46
CA VAL A 15 -16.79 -24.40 19.98
C VAL A 15 -17.56 -23.09 19.97
N SER A 16 -17.38 -22.28 21.02
CA SER A 16 -17.84 -20.90 21.01
C SER A 16 -17.12 -20.23 19.84
N ALA A 17 -17.80 -20.06 18.71
CA ALA A 17 -17.33 -19.15 17.70
C ALA A 17 -17.28 -17.78 18.37
N LEU A 18 -16.08 -17.23 18.57
CA LEU A 18 -15.90 -15.85 18.97
C LEU A 18 -16.38 -15.00 17.78
N CYS A 19 -17.65 -14.64 17.76
CA CYS A 19 -18.12 -13.63 16.83
C CYS A 19 -17.69 -12.25 17.35
N LEU A 20 -17.38 -11.36 16.41
CA LEU A 20 -17.27 -9.94 16.71
C LEU A 20 -18.66 -9.43 17.10
N ASP A 21 -18.82 -9.03 18.36
CA ASP A 21 -20.02 -8.32 18.82
C ASP A 21 -19.92 -6.85 18.38
N LEU A 22 -20.75 -6.46 17.41
CA LEU A 22 -20.69 -5.16 16.74
C LEU A 22 -22.06 -4.49 16.72
N ASP A 23 -22.18 -3.39 17.46
CA ASP A 23 -23.25 -2.41 17.34
C ASP A 23 -22.76 -1.20 16.55
N ILE A 24 -23.18 -1.11 15.29
CA ILE A 24 -22.78 -0.03 14.37
C ILE A 24 -23.35 1.35 14.74
N SER A 25 -24.26 1.42 15.73
CA SER A 25 -24.76 2.68 16.27
C SER A 25 -23.99 3.17 17.50
N ASN A 26 -23.07 2.35 18.02
CA ASN A 26 -22.32 2.63 19.24
C ASN A 26 -20.82 2.75 18.94
N GLN A 27 -20.29 3.97 19.09
CA GLN A 27 -18.87 4.25 18.84
C GLN A 27 -17.92 3.41 19.69
N THR A 28 -18.27 3.10 20.94
CA THR A 28 -17.45 2.23 21.80
C THR A 28 -17.42 0.81 21.26
N SER A 29 -18.56 0.26 20.84
CA SER A 29 -18.63 -1.07 20.23
C SER A 29 -17.80 -1.14 18.94
N ILE A 30 -17.91 -0.14 18.07
CA ILE A 30 -17.09 -0.05 16.84
C ILE A 30 -15.60 -0.04 17.16
N LYS A 31 -15.16 0.76 18.13
CA LYS A 31 -13.74 0.82 18.52
C LYS A 31 -13.24 -0.48 19.13
N GLN A 32 -14.06 -1.16 19.94
CA GLN A 32 -13.72 -2.47 20.52
C GLN A 32 -13.59 -3.55 19.43
N ALA A 33 -14.52 -3.57 18.48
CA ALA A 33 -14.46 -4.46 17.32
C ALA A 33 -13.20 -4.19 16.48
N ALA A 34 -12.89 -2.92 16.21
CA ALA A 34 -11.68 -2.54 15.48
C ALA A 34 -10.40 -2.97 16.22
N ALA A 35 -10.36 -2.86 17.56
CA ALA A 35 -9.21 -3.29 18.36
C ALA A 35 -8.97 -4.81 18.28
N ILE A 36 -10.03 -5.61 18.27
CA ILE A 36 -9.92 -7.07 18.08
C ILE A 36 -9.35 -7.39 16.69
N ILE A 37 -9.83 -6.70 15.64
CA ILE A 37 -9.34 -6.89 14.27
C ILE A 37 -7.88 -6.46 14.14
N ALA A 38 -7.51 -5.30 14.69
CA ALA A 38 -6.14 -4.79 14.67
C ALA A 38 -5.19 -5.75 15.40
N SER A 39 -5.60 -6.29 16.55
CA SER A 39 -4.84 -7.33 17.26
C SER A 39 -4.67 -8.58 16.40
N GLY A 40 -5.72 -9.05 15.74
CA GLY A 40 -5.65 -10.22 14.85
C GLY A 40 -4.73 -10.02 13.65
N LEU A 41 -4.71 -8.83 13.05
CA LEU A 41 -3.73 -8.47 12.01
C LEU A 41 -2.31 -8.48 12.58
N TYR A 42 -2.11 -7.89 13.76
CA TYR A 42 -0.80 -7.76 14.38
C TYR A 42 -0.21 -9.11 14.84
N GLU A 43 -1.03 -10.13 15.11
CA GLU A 43 -0.54 -11.50 15.40
C GLU A 43 0.34 -12.06 14.26
N TYR A 44 0.14 -11.61 13.02
CA TYR A 44 0.97 -12.00 11.89
C TYR A 44 2.28 -11.22 11.79
N HIS A 45 2.46 -10.14 12.54
CA HIS A 45 3.69 -9.35 12.51
C HIS A 45 4.90 -10.19 12.96
N ASN A 46 5.88 -10.32 12.07
CA ASN A 46 7.11 -11.03 12.34
C ASN A 46 8.13 -10.09 12.99
N THR A 47 8.23 -10.17 14.32
CA THR A 47 9.17 -9.36 15.11
C THR A 47 10.64 -9.66 14.85
N SER A 48 10.96 -10.79 14.21
CA SER A 48 12.33 -11.14 13.79
C SER A 48 12.68 -10.61 12.39
N SER A 49 11.70 -10.05 11.68
CA SER A 49 11.92 -9.51 10.35
C SER A 49 12.57 -8.13 10.39
N THR A 50 13.60 -7.93 9.57
CA THR A 50 14.27 -6.64 9.40
C THR A 50 13.47 -5.63 8.57
N ALA A 51 12.40 -6.07 7.91
CA ALA A 51 11.53 -5.22 7.09
C ALA A 51 10.13 -5.07 7.72
N GLY A 52 9.94 -5.45 8.98
CA GLY A 52 8.65 -5.33 9.66
C GLY A 52 7.53 -6.12 8.96
N LEU A 53 7.85 -7.32 8.48
CA LEU A 53 6.97 -8.07 7.60
C LEU A 53 5.83 -8.74 8.36
N PHE A 54 4.65 -8.85 7.73
CA PHE A 54 3.59 -9.74 8.20
C PHE A 54 3.76 -11.12 7.57
N ASN A 55 3.76 -12.16 8.37
CA ASN A 55 3.74 -13.56 7.92
C ASN A 55 2.40 -13.83 7.23
N GLN A 56 2.45 -14.31 5.98
CA GLN A 56 1.25 -14.56 5.19
C GLN A 56 1.01 -16.07 5.06
N PRO A 57 -0.26 -16.53 5.03
CA PRO A 57 -0.57 -17.95 4.83
C PRO A 57 -0.24 -18.46 3.41
N GLU A 58 -0.09 -17.55 2.45
CA GLU A 58 0.31 -17.77 1.04
C GLU A 58 1.58 -16.94 0.72
N PRO A 59 2.16 -17.01 -0.50
CA PRO A 59 3.50 -16.49 -0.76
C PRO A 59 3.68 -15.07 -0.24
N TRP A 60 4.84 -14.88 0.38
CA TRP A 60 5.16 -13.68 1.11
C TRP A 60 5.40 -12.52 0.14
N PHE A 61 4.46 -11.56 0.08
CA PHE A 61 4.62 -10.35 -0.70
C PHE A 61 4.86 -9.13 0.19
N TRP A 62 5.92 -8.39 -0.13
CA TRP A 62 6.36 -7.22 0.60
C TRP A 62 5.30 -6.10 0.64
N TRP A 63 4.65 -5.83 -0.49
CA TRP A 63 3.61 -4.79 -0.60
C TRP A 63 2.43 -4.98 0.35
N LEU A 64 2.02 -6.22 0.59
CA LEU A 64 0.89 -6.52 1.48
C LEU A 64 1.21 -6.18 2.93
N SER A 65 2.50 -6.25 3.32
CA SER A 65 2.93 -5.73 4.62
C SER A 65 2.81 -4.21 4.71
N GLY A 66 3.11 -3.47 3.64
CA GLY A 66 2.87 -2.02 3.55
C GLY A 66 1.39 -1.64 3.70
N ALA A 67 0.49 -2.44 3.10
CA ALA A 67 -0.95 -2.29 3.30
C ALA A 67 -1.36 -2.54 4.77
N GLY A 68 -0.81 -3.58 5.40
CA GLY A 68 -1.04 -3.87 6.82
C GLY A 68 -0.61 -2.74 7.76
N TRP A 69 0.56 -2.14 7.52
CA TRP A 69 1.01 -0.98 8.29
C TRP A 69 0.14 0.25 8.08
N THR A 70 -0.31 0.50 6.85
CA THR A 70 -1.26 1.58 6.55
C THR A 70 -2.57 1.38 7.32
N ALA A 71 -3.10 0.14 7.37
CA ALA A 71 -4.30 -0.18 8.14
C ALA A 71 -4.13 0.09 9.65
N LEU A 72 -2.94 -0.15 10.21
CA LEU A 72 -2.65 0.18 11.62
C LEU A 72 -2.51 1.69 11.87
N ILE A 73 -2.09 2.48 10.87
CA ILE A 73 -2.14 3.95 10.92
C ILE A 73 -3.59 4.43 10.95
N ASP A 74 -4.44 3.92 10.04
CA ASP A 74 -5.89 4.21 10.02
C ASP A 74 -6.54 3.85 11.36
N TYR A 75 -6.27 2.64 11.87
CA TYR A 75 -6.74 2.19 13.17
C TYR A 75 -6.38 3.18 14.28
N THR A 76 -5.11 3.58 14.35
CA THR A 76 -4.63 4.54 15.36
C THR A 76 -5.38 5.87 15.23
N ALA A 77 -5.54 6.39 14.01
CA ALA A 77 -6.20 7.66 13.76
C ALA A 77 -7.70 7.64 14.11
N TYR A 78 -8.40 6.55 13.83
CA TYR A 78 -9.85 6.44 14.09
C TYR A 78 -10.19 6.09 15.54
N THR A 79 -9.30 5.39 16.24
CA THR A 79 -9.58 4.90 17.60
C THR A 79 -8.91 5.73 18.70
N ASN A 80 -7.80 6.42 18.39
CA ASN A 80 -6.81 6.99 19.31
C ASN A 80 -6.03 5.94 20.12
N ASP A 81 -6.07 4.68 19.73
CA ASP A 81 -5.22 3.65 20.34
C ASP A 81 -3.80 3.73 19.76
N THR A 82 -2.81 4.01 20.61
CA THR A 82 -1.41 4.19 20.22
C THR A 82 -0.55 2.93 20.37
N THR A 83 -1.16 1.76 20.61
CA THR A 83 -0.47 0.50 20.90
C THR A 83 0.61 0.16 19.88
N TYR A 84 0.36 0.40 18.60
CA TYR A 84 1.24 -0.02 17.49
C TYR A 84 2.18 1.07 16.96
N VAL A 85 2.13 2.29 17.50
CA VAL A 85 2.86 3.45 16.93
C VAL A 85 4.37 3.21 16.84
N SER A 86 4.97 2.62 17.87
CA SER A 86 6.42 2.34 17.91
C SER A 86 6.85 1.35 16.81
N ASP A 87 6.02 0.34 16.55
CA ASP A 87 6.32 -0.70 15.57
C ASP A 87 6.06 -0.20 14.15
N ILE A 88 5.00 0.60 13.94
CA ILE A 88 4.77 1.34 12.70
C ILE A 88 6.00 2.18 12.36
N HIS A 89 6.52 2.95 13.32
CA HIS A 89 7.72 3.77 13.10
C HIS A 89 8.94 2.94 12.73
N THR A 90 9.14 1.81 13.40
CA THR A 90 10.27 0.90 13.16
C THR A 90 10.18 0.29 11.77
N ALA A 91 9.03 -0.31 11.44
CA ALA A 91 8.80 -0.98 10.17
C ALA A 91 8.92 -0.02 8.99
N LEU A 92 8.25 1.14 9.04
CA LEU A 92 8.35 2.12 7.96
C LEU A 92 9.80 2.61 7.81
N SER A 93 10.48 2.92 8.92
CA SER A 93 11.88 3.40 8.87
C SER A 93 12.84 2.41 8.24
N GLN A 94 12.63 1.11 8.43
CA GLN A 94 13.47 0.05 7.86
C GLN A 94 13.25 -0.14 6.35
N ASN A 95 12.06 0.20 5.84
CA ASN A 95 11.70 0.01 4.43
C ASN A 95 11.94 1.24 3.56
N LEU A 96 12.39 2.36 4.13
CA LEU A 96 12.57 3.61 3.39
C LEU A 96 13.64 3.55 2.28
N GLY A 97 14.58 2.61 2.34
CA GLY A 97 15.74 2.59 1.44
C GLY A 97 16.72 3.76 1.67
N SER A 98 17.73 3.85 0.80
CA SER A 98 18.75 4.91 0.92
C SER A 98 18.24 6.29 0.53
N ASN A 99 17.21 6.34 -0.31
CA ASN A 99 16.65 7.56 -0.88
C ASN A 99 15.40 8.07 -0.12
N TYR A 100 14.90 7.30 0.86
CA TYR A 100 13.69 7.63 1.61
C TYR A 100 12.43 7.69 0.75
N ASP A 101 12.27 6.71 -0.13
CA ASP A 101 11.22 6.60 -1.16
C ASP A 101 10.47 5.26 -1.11
N PHE A 102 10.77 4.41 -0.11
CA PHE A 102 10.30 3.02 -0.03
C PHE A 102 10.83 2.11 -1.15
N VAL A 103 12.10 2.26 -1.51
CA VAL A 103 12.82 1.35 -2.40
C VAL A 103 14.00 0.73 -1.64
N PRO A 104 13.76 -0.20 -0.70
CA PRO A 104 14.81 -0.80 0.12
C PRO A 104 15.66 -1.79 -0.69
N ALA A 105 16.98 -1.79 -0.48
CA ALA A 105 17.91 -2.66 -1.20
C ALA A 105 17.60 -4.15 -1.02
N GLU A 106 17.01 -4.53 0.13
CA GLU A 106 16.59 -5.89 0.47
C GLU A 106 15.47 -6.43 -0.43
N GLN A 107 14.72 -5.57 -1.11
CA GLN A 107 13.65 -5.97 -2.04
C GLN A 107 14.05 -5.88 -3.51
N SER A 108 15.31 -5.48 -3.79
CA SER A 108 15.81 -5.34 -5.16
C SER A 108 15.58 -6.62 -5.99
N GLY A 109 14.96 -6.45 -7.16
CA GLY A 109 14.59 -7.54 -8.08
C GLY A 109 13.25 -8.23 -7.79
N TRP A 110 12.56 -7.84 -6.71
CA TRP A 110 11.22 -8.34 -6.37
C TRP A 110 10.16 -7.24 -6.38
N GLU A 111 10.55 -6.01 -6.05
CA GLU A 111 9.69 -4.83 -6.00
C GLU A 111 9.33 -4.29 -7.40
N ALA A 112 8.08 -3.87 -7.53
CA ALA A 112 7.52 -3.19 -8.69
C ALA A 112 6.88 -1.84 -8.29
N ASN A 113 6.38 -1.07 -9.25
CA ASN A 113 5.85 0.27 -8.97
C ASN A 113 4.64 0.22 -8.03
N ASP A 114 3.75 -0.76 -8.20
CA ASP A 114 2.61 -1.02 -7.33
C ASP A 114 3.03 -1.51 -5.94
N ASP A 115 4.10 -2.30 -5.83
CA ASP A 115 4.64 -2.68 -4.52
C ASP A 115 5.06 -1.45 -3.72
N GLN A 116 5.85 -0.56 -4.33
CA GLN A 116 6.30 0.68 -3.70
C GLN A 116 5.12 1.56 -3.30
N VAL A 117 4.11 1.70 -4.17
CA VAL A 117 2.89 2.49 -3.90
C VAL A 117 2.22 2.10 -2.59
N HIS A 118 2.11 0.81 -2.27
CA HIS A 118 1.46 0.36 -1.04
C HIS A 118 2.16 0.84 0.23
N TRP A 119 3.48 1.03 0.18
CA TRP A 119 4.24 1.64 1.27
C TRP A 119 4.15 3.16 1.26
N VAL A 120 4.14 3.78 0.08
CA VAL A 120 3.95 5.24 -0.06
C VAL A 120 2.61 5.69 0.53
N TYR A 121 1.57 4.86 0.44
CA TYR A 121 0.29 5.11 1.11
C TYR A 121 0.42 5.28 2.63
N SER A 122 1.36 4.60 3.29
CA SER A 122 1.62 4.83 4.71
C SER A 122 2.11 6.26 4.97
N ALA A 123 3.05 6.77 4.17
CA ALA A 123 3.56 8.13 4.34
C ALA A 123 2.50 9.20 4.00
N LEU A 124 1.74 9.01 2.92
CA LEU A 124 0.65 9.93 2.55
C LEU A 124 -0.43 9.98 3.64
N THR A 125 -0.82 8.82 4.18
CA THR A 125 -1.86 8.73 5.22
C THR A 125 -1.36 9.29 6.54
N ALA A 126 -0.12 8.98 6.92
CA ALA A 126 0.52 9.56 8.10
C ALA A 126 0.62 11.09 8.01
N MET A 127 0.96 11.63 6.83
CA MET A 127 0.98 13.05 6.56
C MET A 127 -0.41 13.69 6.73
N GLU A 128 -1.44 13.09 6.14
CA GLU A 128 -2.81 13.64 6.15
C GLU A 128 -3.46 13.64 7.54
N TYR A 129 -3.19 12.62 8.36
CA TYR A 129 -3.70 12.55 9.73
C TYR A 129 -2.84 13.30 10.75
N GLY A 130 -1.66 13.79 10.38
CA GLY A 130 -0.70 14.34 11.34
C GLY A 130 -0.18 13.29 12.31
N PHE A 131 0.04 12.05 11.83
CA PHE A 131 0.56 10.94 12.61
C PHE A 131 1.94 11.28 13.22
N PRO A 132 2.29 10.76 14.42
CA PRO A 132 3.56 11.08 15.07
C PRO A 132 4.76 10.97 14.12
N PRO A 133 5.65 11.98 14.06
CA PRO A 133 6.71 12.02 13.07
C PRO A 133 7.80 10.99 13.36
N LEU A 134 8.46 10.49 12.30
CA LEU A 134 9.69 9.72 12.45
C LEU A 134 10.83 10.60 13.00
N PRO A 135 11.85 10.00 13.64
CA PRO A 135 13.07 10.70 13.99
C PRO A 135 13.67 11.40 12.77
N CYS A 136 13.86 12.70 12.89
CA CYS A 136 14.29 13.49 11.77
C CYS A 136 15.72 13.17 11.36
N LYS A 137 15.95 13.00 10.05
CA LYS A 137 17.29 13.08 9.46
C LYS A 137 17.40 14.41 8.73
N ALA A 138 18.26 15.29 9.26
CA ALA A 138 18.44 16.61 8.68
C ALA A 138 19.15 16.52 7.31
N ALA A 139 18.64 17.23 6.32
CA ALA A 139 19.34 17.49 5.06
C ALA A 139 19.05 18.91 4.57
N PHE A 140 20.10 19.60 4.12
CA PHE A 140 20.02 21.00 3.68
C PHE A 140 19.63 21.15 2.20
N ASN A 141 19.63 20.05 1.45
CA ASN A 141 19.31 19.98 0.03
C ASN A 141 18.11 19.07 -0.25
N ASN A 142 17.21 18.91 0.74
CA ASN A 142 15.99 18.13 0.54
C ASN A 142 15.00 18.90 -0.34
N THR A 143 14.26 18.19 -1.20
CA THR A 143 13.22 18.83 -2.03
C THR A 143 12.16 19.50 -1.15
N VAL A 144 11.87 18.94 0.04
CA VAL A 144 10.84 19.45 0.96
C VAL A 144 11.37 19.64 2.39
N GLY A 145 11.42 20.89 2.84
CA GLY A 145 11.83 21.21 4.22
C GLY A 145 13.27 20.79 4.53
N ASN A 146 13.59 20.62 5.81
CA ASN A 146 14.93 20.25 6.28
C ASN A 146 15.01 18.81 6.83
N CYS A 147 13.97 18.01 6.65
CA CYS A 147 13.82 16.69 7.25
C CYS A 147 13.47 15.63 6.21
N THR A 148 14.45 14.81 5.82
CA THR A 148 14.28 13.81 4.74
C THR A 148 13.35 12.66 5.12
N LYS A 149 13.11 12.46 6.42
CA LYS A 149 12.19 11.45 6.97
C LYS A 149 10.83 12.00 7.40
N SER A 150 10.54 13.26 7.08
CA SER A 150 9.16 13.75 7.25
C SER A 150 8.24 12.98 6.30
N TRP A 151 6.99 12.73 6.72
CA TRP A 151 6.02 12.00 5.91
C TRP A 151 5.81 12.62 4.52
N GLN A 152 5.79 13.96 4.46
CA GLN A 152 5.73 14.69 3.20
C GLN A 152 6.99 14.49 2.34
N ALA A 153 8.20 14.57 2.91
CA ALA A 153 9.42 14.35 2.14
C ALA A 153 9.48 12.94 1.55
N ILE A 154 9.11 11.91 2.32
CA ILE A 154 9.09 10.53 1.86
C ILE A 154 8.14 10.36 0.66
N ALA A 155 6.92 10.89 0.77
CA ALA A 155 5.96 10.85 -0.33
C ALA A 155 6.44 11.61 -1.57
N VAL A 156 7.18 12.72 -1.39
CA VAL A 156 7.74 13.49 -2.50
C VAL A 156 8.90 12.77 -3.19
N HIS A 157 9.78 12.10 -2.46
CA HIS A 157 10.85 11.31 -3.09
C HIS A 157 10.26 10.18 -3.95
N ALA A 158 9.27 9.45 -3.43
CA ALA A 158 8.60 8.42 -4.22
C ALA A 158 7.89 9.00 -5.46
N PHE A 159 7.25 10.16 -5.33
CA PHE A 159 6.67 10.88 -6.47
C PHE A 159 7.73 11.23 -7.53
N GLU A 160 8.90 11.73 -7.15
CA GLU A 160 10.00 12.06 -8.07
C GLU A 160 10.52 10.80 -8.80
N ASP A 161 10.57 9.67 -8.10
CA ASP A 161 10.90 8.37 -8.65
C ASP A 161 9.88 7.92 -9.71
N PHE A 162 8.59 8.01 -9.42
CA PHE A 162 7.52 7.71 -10.37
C PHE A 162 7.56 8.63 -11.59
N VAL A 163 7.82 9.94 -11.41
CA VAL A 163 8.02 10.88 -12.52
C VAL A 163 9.17 10.44 -13.42
N THR A 164 10.30 10.06 -12.82
CA THR A 164 11.49 9.60 -13.55
C THR A 164 11.18 8.37 -14.38
N ARG A 165 10.56 7.35 -13.77
CA ARG A 165 10.20 6.08 -14.44
C ARG A 165 9.17 6.29 -15.54
N TRP A 166 8.14 7.10 -15.30
CA TRP A 166 7.15 7.46 -16.33
C TRP A 166 7.83 8.05 -17.56
N ASN A 167 8.73 9.02 -17.35
CA ASN A 167 9.40 9.70 -18.46
C ASN A 167 10.33 8.77 -19.24
N LEU A 168 11.03 7.85 -18.57
CA LEU A 168 11.85 6.83 -19.22
C LEU A 168 11.00 5.92 -20.13
N ASP A 169 9.80 5.56 -19.68
CA ASP A 169 8.91 4.62 -20.38
C ASP A 169 7.93 5.29 -21.34
N SER A 170 8.03 6.60 -21.58
CA SER A 170 7.07 7.36 -22.37
C SER A 170 7.16 7.16 -23.89
N GLN A 171 8.16 6.42 -24.38
CA GLN A 171 8.31 6.12 -25.81
C GLN A 171 7.20 5.19 -26.33
N THR A 172 6.59 4.40 -25.45
CA THR A 172 5.48 3.49 -25.74
C THR A 172 4.23 3.93 -25.02
N CYS A 173 3.07 3.62 -25.60
CA CYS A 173 1.74 3.88 -25.06
C CYS A 173 1.45 5.35 -24.72
N GLY A 174 2.25 6.30 -25.23
CA GLY A 174 2.12 7.73 -24.91
C GLY A 174 2.41 8.08 -23.45
N GLY A 175 3.08 7.21 -22.70
CA GLY A 175 3.29 7.36 -21.25
C GLY A 175 2.91 6.09 -20.49
N GLY A 176 2.65 6.25 -19.19
CA GLY A 176 2.29 5.17 -18.28
C GLY A 176 3.51 4.54 -17.63
N LEU A 177 3.44 4.36 -16.31
CA LEU A 177 4.33 3.47 -15.59
C LEU A 177 4.13 2.04 -16.09
N LYS A 178 5.24 1.33 -16.25
CA LYS A 178 5.26 -0.13 -16.27
C LYS A 178 4.89 -0.68 -14.91
N TRP A 179 4.43 -1.92 -14.87
CA TRP A 179 4.23 -2.67 -13.64
C TRP A 179 5.58 -2.77 -12.92
N GLN A 180 6.52 -3.49 -13.52
CA GLN A 180 7.88 -3.63 -13.03
C GLN A 180 8.74 -2.43 -13.43
N TYR A 181 9.67 -2.02 -12.58
CA TYR A 181 10.72 -1.07 -12.96
C TYR A 181 12.10 -1.72 -13.20
N ASP A 182 12.24 -3.03 -12.98
CA ASP A 182 13.40 -3.81 -13.42
C ASP A 182 13.17 -4.36 -14.85
N PRO A 183 14.00 -3.99 -15.84
CA PRO A 183 13.89 -4.49 -17.22
C PRO A 183 14.00 -5.99 -17.40
N THR A 184 14.54 -6.70 -16.40
CA THR A 184 14.71 -8.16 -16.42
C THR A 184 13.56 -8.91 -15.78
N ALA A 185 12.66 -8.20 -15.07
CA ALA A 185 11.53 -8.81 -14.38
C ALA A 185 10.41 -9.23 -15.33
N LYS A 186 9.71 -10.31 -14.96
CA LYS A 186 8.48 -10.72 -15.66
C LYS A 186 7.41 -9.65 -15.43
N GLY A 187 6.79 -9.20 -16.52
CA GLY A 187 5.83 -8.10 -16.46
C GLY A 187 6.42 -6.72 -16.73
N TRP A 188 7.72 -6.61 -17.05
CA TRP A 188 8.34 -5.35 -17.49
C TRP A 188 7.61 -4.69 -18.67
N THR A 189 7.12 -5.47 -19.64
CA THR A 189 6.37 -4.91 -20.78
C THR A 189 4.93 -4.56 -20.44
N TYR A 190 4.46 -4.85 -19.23
CA TYR A 190 3.08 -4.62 -18.85
C TYR A 190 2.92 -3.24 -18.20
N LYS A 191 1.94 -2.45 -18.62
CA LYS A 191 1.55 -1.19 -18.00
C LYS A 191 0.16 -1.37 -17.41
N ASN A 192 0.05 -1.38 -16.08
CA ASN A 192 -1.17 -1.76 -15.38
C ASN A 192 -1.83 -0.56 -14.68
N SER A 193 -3.11 -0.73 -14.36
CA SER A 193 -3.90 0.28 -13.66
C SER A 193 -3.43 0.49 -12.24
N VAL A 194 -3.01 -0.55 -11.50
CA VAL A 194 -2.63 -0.41 -10.09
C VAL A 194 -1.40 0.49 -9.89
N SER A 195 -0.34 0.35 -10.69
CA SER A 195 0.85 1.22 -10.60
C SER A 195 0.51 2.67 -10.96
N ASN A 196 -0.28 2.86 -12.01
CA ASN A 196 -0.63 4.20 -12.50
C ASN A 196 -1.68 4.88 -11.60
N ALA A 197 -2.63 4.14 -11.05
CA ALA A 197 -3.59 4.64 -10.05
C ALA A 197 -2.88 5.01 -8.74
N GLY A 198 -1.88 4.23 -8.33
CA GLY A 198 -1.01 4.56 -7.20
C GLY A 198 -0.25 5.87 -7.37
N PHE A 199 0.35 6.07 -8.55
CA PHE A 199 1.01 7.33 -8.87
C PHE A 199 0.01 8.50 -8.94
N PHE A 200 -1.17 8.28 -9.55
CA PHE A 200 -2.25 9.26 -9.56
C PHE A 200 -2.68 9.67 -8.15
N GLN A 201 -2.91 8.71 -7.26
CA GLN A 201 -3.26 8.99 -5.87
C GLN A 201 -2.15 9.75 -5.14
N THR A 202 -0.89 9.37 -5.34
CA THR A 202 0.26 10.06 -4.76
C THR A 202 0.30 11.53 -5.19
N ALA A 203 0.17 11.78 -6.50
CA ALA A 203 0.14 13.13 -7.06
C ALA A 203 -1.07 13.94 -6.55
N ALA A 204 -2.28 13.38 -6.59
CA ALA A 204 -3.49 14.08 -6.17
C ALA A 204 -3.49 14.43 -4.67
N ARG A 205 -3.01 13.51 -3.82
CA ARG A 205 -2.92 13.72 -2.36
C ARG A 205 -1.86 14.77 -2.01
N LEU A 206 -0.70 14.73 -2.66
CA LEU A 206 0.32 15.78 -2.54
C LEU A 206 -0.19 17.14 -3.03
N ALA A 207 -0.92 17.19 -4.15
CA ALA A 207 -1.54 18.41 -4.66
C ALA A 207 -2.50 19.02 -3.63
N ARG A 208 -3.40 18.20 -3.08
CA ARG A 208 -4.36 18.62 -2.05
C ARG A 208 -3.66 19.13 -0.79
N TYR A 209 -2.63 18.44 -0.33
CA TYR A 209 -1.94 18.77 0.92
C TYR A 209 -1.08 20.04 0.80
N THR A 210 -0.40 20.21 -0.33
CA THR A 210 0.62 21.27 -0.51
C THR A 210 0.13 22.50 -1.28
N GLY A 211 -0.92 22.36 -2.10
CA GLY A 211 -1.34 23.38 -3.06
C GLY A 211 -0.37 23.60 -4.21
N ASN A 212 0.65 22.74 -4.39
CA ASN A 212 1.63 22.86 -5.47
C ASN A 212 1.04 22.34 -6.79
N GLU A 213 1.01 23.21 -7.80
CA GLU A 213 0.41 22.97 -9.12
C GLU A 213 1.07 21.82 -9.87
N THR A 214 2.39 21.60 -9.69
CA THR A 214 3.12 20.48 -10.33
C THR A 214 2.45 19.13 -10.04
N TYR A 215 2.00 18.90 -8.80
CA TYR A 215 1.33 17.64 -8.46
C TYR A 215 -0.05 17.52 -9.11
N THR A 216 -0.75 18.66 -9.29
CA THR A 216 -2.04 18.71 -9.99
C THR A 216 -1.88 18.40 -11.47
N ASP A 217 -0.83 18.95 -12.10
CA ASP A 217 -0.50 18.69 -13.50
C ASP A 217 -0.19 17.21 -13.73
N TRP A 218 0.58 16.59 -12.83
CA TRP A 218 0.87 15.17 -12.89
C TRP A 218 -0.38 14.31 -12.67
N ALA A 219 -1.20 14.60 -11.66
CA ALA A 219 -2.45 13.88 -11.45
C ALA A 219 -3.36 13.94 -12.70
N THR A 220 -3.47 15.12 -13.31
CA THR A 220 -4.25 15.33 -14.54
C THR A 220 -3.65 14.57 -15.73
N LYS A 221 -2.32 14.59 -15.89
CA LYS A 221 -1.60 13.86 -16.94
C LYS A 221 -1.84 12.35 -16.83
N ILE A 222 -1.73 11.80 -15.63
CA ILE A 222 -1.91 10.35 -15.38
C ILE A 222 -3.37 9.97 -15.64
N TRP A 223 -4.33 10.72 -15.12
CA TRP A 223 -5.76 10.47 -15.37
C TRP A 223 -6.09 10.48 -16.87
N ASN A 224 -5.66 11.51 -17.58
CA ASN A 224 -5.89 11.62 -19.02
C ASN A 224 -5.23 10.45 -19.76
N TRP A 225 -4.01 10.08 -19.39
CA TRP A 225 -3.34 8.90 -19.96
C TRP A 225 -4.18 7.63 -19.73
N SER A 226 -4.63 7.35 -18.51
CA SER A 226 -5.43 6.17 -18.19
C SER A 226 -6.73 6.07 -18.98
N VAL A 227 -7.39 7.21 -19.26
CA VAL A 227 -8.57 7.25 -20.14
C VAL A 227 -8.17 7.01 -21.59
N THR A 228 -7.12 7.67 -22.09
CA THR A 228 -6.71 7.55 -23.50
C THR A 228 -6.07 6.22 -23.87
N SER A 229 -5.43 5.54 -22.91
CA SER A 229 -4.89 4.18 -23.08
C SER A 229 -5.97 3.10 -23.01
N GLY A 230 -7.20 3.49 -22.63
CA GLY A 230 -8.34 2.58 -22.51
C GLY A 230 -8.39 1.82 -21.20
N LEU A 231 -7.47 2.06 -20.24
CA LEU A 231 -7.51 1.44 -18.92
C LEU A 231 -8.72 1.92 -18.09
N VAL A 232 -9.11 3.18 -18.24
CA VAL A 232 -10.40 3.69 -17.76
C VAL A 232 -11.36 3.70 -18.95
N GLY A 233 -12.25 2.71 -18.98
CA GLY A 233 -13.20 2.47 -20.04
C GLY A 233 -14.50 3.28 -19.93
N SER A 234 -15.43 2.99 -20.85
CA SER A 234 -16.79 3.55 -20.81
C SER A 234 -17.48 3.23 -19.49
N GLY A 235 -18.29 4.14 -18.95
CA GLY A 235 -18.97 3.89 -17.68
C GLY A 235 -18.05 3.86 -16.45
N TYR A 236 -16.78 4.28 -16.60
CA TYR A 236 -15.76 4.26 -15.56
C TYR A 236 -15.36 2.87 -15.07
N HIS A 237 -15.51 1.85 -15.92
CA HIS A 237 -14.83 0.57 -15.73
C HIS A 237 -13.31 0.79 -15.68
N VAL A 238 -12.62 0.09 -14.77
CA VAL A 238 -11.16 0.18 -14.61
C VAL A 238 -10.56 -1.19 -14.84
N TYR A 239 -9.87 -1.33 -15.96
CA TYR A 239 -9.33 -2.58 -16.47
C TYR A 239 -7.88 -2.80 -16.02
N ASP A 240 -7.42 -4.05 -15.96
CA ASP A 240 -6.16 -4.42 -15.33
C ASP A 240 -4.93 -3.75 -15.95
N GLY A 241 -4.80 -3.77 -17.27
CA GLY A 241 -3.59 -3.26 -17.92
C GLY A 241 -3.48 -3.54 -19.41
N SER A 242 -2.29 -3.26 -19.95
CA SER A 242 -1.97 -3.55 -21.35
C SER A 242 -0.46 -3.73 -21.55
N SER A 243 -0.07 -4.48 -22.58
CA SER A 243 1.34 -4.71 -22.93
C SER A 243 1.87 -3.66 -23.92
N ASP A 244 3.08 -3.17 -23.67
CA ASP A 244 3.85 -2.35 -24.60
C ASP A 244 4.91 -3.13 -25.40
N GLY A 245 5.09 -4.41 -25.09
CA GLY A 245 6.08 -5.29 -25.71
C GLY A 245 5.72 -5.71 -27.13
N ASP A 246 6.72 -6.17 -27.90
CA ASP A 246 6.54 -6.75 -29.24
C ASP A 246 5.76 -5.88 -30.24
N GLY A 247 5.86 -4.55 -30.08
CA GLY A 247 5.14 -3.59 -30.91
C GLY A 247 3.65 -3.44 -30.56
N ALA A 248 3.18 -4.09 -29.49
CA ALA A 248 1.78 -4.01 -29.06
C ALA A 248 1.37 -2.59 -28.68
N ASN A 249 2.27 -1.79 -28.09
CA ASN A 249 2.06 -0.36 -27.81
C ASN A 249 0.71 -0.06 -27.13
N CYS A 250 0.34 -0.91 -26.17
CA CYS A 250 -0.93 -0.88 -25.44
C CYS A 250 -2.20 -0.97 -26.30
N SER A 251 -2.15 -1.68 -27.44
CA SER A 251 -3.28 -1.81 -28.37
C SER A 251 -4.37 -2.79 -27.93
N SER A 252 -4.09 -3.63 -26.92
CA SER A 252 -5.05 -4.61 -26.39
C SER A 252 -5.07 -4.52 -24.87
N VAL A 253 -6.22 -4.14 -24.32
CA VAL A 253 -6.44 -4.02 -22.88
C VAL A 253 -6.89 -5.37 -22.31
N ASP A 254 -6.29 -5.78 -21.19
CA ASP A 254 -6.82 -6.85 -20.34
C ASP A 254 -7.98 -6.29 -19.53
N HIS A 255 -9.18 -6.86 -19.69
CA HIS A 255 -10.43 -6.34 -19.13
C HIS A 255 -10.79 -6.97 -17.78
N ASP A 256 -9.86 -7.69 -17.14
CA ASP A 256 -10.04 -8.09 -15.75
C ASP A 256 -10.23 -6.84 -14.86
N GLU A 257 -11.17 -6.94 -13.91
CA GLU A 257 -11.54 -5.83 -13.01
C GLU A 257 -11.36 -6.27 -11.55
N TRP A 258 -10.54 -5.52 -10.81
CA TRP A 258 -10.18 -5.77 -9.42
C TRP A 258 -10.73 -4.67 -8.50
N SER A 259 -11.11 -5.03 -7.26
CA SER A 259 -11.68 -4.12 -6.25
C SER A 259 -10.71 -3.77 -5.13
#